data_AF-A0A658NLW2-F1
#
_entry.id   AF-A0A658NLW2-F1
#
_cell.length_a   1.000
_cell.length_b   1.000
_cell.length_c   1.000
_cell.angle_alpha   90.00
_cell.angle_beta   90.00
_cell.angle_gamma   90.00
#
_symmetry.space_group_name_H-M   'P 1'
#
loop_
_entity.id
_entity.type
_entity.pdbx_description
1 polymer ?
#
loop_
_entity_poly.entity_id
_entity_poly.type
_entity_poly.pdbx_seq_one_letter_code
_entity_poly.pdbx_strand_id
1 'polypeptide(L)' 'MHPGNIFVAADGRYIALDFCIVGTLTDSDKTYLAQNFLSFFRRDYKRVAESHIESGWAPKDTRVDEFEAAIRAVCEPIF' A
#
# COMPACT_ATOMS: atom_id res chain seq x y z
N MET A 1 -4.03 11.68 -3.44
CA MET A 1 -4.73 12.52 -2.44
C MET A 1 -3.96 13.83 -2.31
N HIS A 2 -4.62 14.98 -2.45
CA HIS A 2 -3.98 16.32 -2.43
C HIS A 2 -4.27 17.03 -1.09
N PRO A 3 -3.31 17.69 -0.43
CA PRO A 3 -3.54 18.34 0.87
C PRO A 3 -4.68 19.38 0.86
N GLY A 4 -4.89 20.08 -0.26
CA GLY A 4 -5.99 21.04 -0.40
C GLY A 4 -7.40 20.42 -0.36
N ASN A 5 -7.51 19.09 -0.38
CA ASN A 5 -8.79 18.37 -0.34
C ASN A 5 -9.17 17.97 1.09
N ILE A 6 -8.36 18.33 2.09
CA ILE A 6 -8.48 17.87 3.48
C ILE A 6 -8.43 19.07 4.43
N PHE A 7 -9.40 19.14 5.33
CA PHE A 7 -9.44 20.12 6.42
C PHE A 7 -9.64 19.41 7.77
N VAL A 8 -9.25 20.07 8.85
CA VAL A 8 -9.51 19.63 10.22
C VAL A 8 -10.44 20.64 10.87
N ALA A 9 -11.60 20.16 11.34
CA ALA A 9 -12.55 20.98 12.07
C ALA A 9 -11.98 21.40 13.44
N ALA A 10 -12.54 22.45 14.04
CA ALA A 10 -12.12 22.90 15.38
C ALA A 10 -12.31 21.83 16.47
N ASP A 11 -13.23 20.88 16.26
CA ASP A 11 -13.47 19.72 17.13
C ASP A 11 -12.62 18.49 16.76
N GLY A 12 -11.68 18.63 15.84
CA GLY A 12 -10.74 17.57 15.43
C GLY A 12 -11.25 16.63 14.34
N ARG A 13 -12.47 16.82 13.81
CA ARG A 13 -12.98 15.97 12.73
C ARG A 13 -12.23 16.21 11.41
N TYR A 14 -11.98 15.11 10.69
CA TYR A 14 -11.46 15.12 9.33
C TYR A 14 -12.56 15.49 8.33
N ILE A 15 -12.31 16.47 7.47
CA ILE A 15 -13.22 16.94 6.42
C ILE A 15 -12.56 16.68 5.06
N ALA A 16 -13.16 15.79 4.25
CA ALA A 16 -12.81 15.63 2.84
C ALA A 16 -13.73 16.49 1.97
N LEU A 17 -13.15 17.31 1.09
CA LEU A 17 -13.90 18.23 0.23
C LEU A 17 -14.07 17.74 -1.21
N ASP A 18 -13.10 16.99 -1.73
CA ASP A 18 -13.03 16.63 -3.15
C ASP A 18 -12.93 15.11 -3.32
N PHE A 19 -13.80 14.59 -4.19
CA PHE A 19 -14.03 13.19 -4.49
C PHE A 19 -13.88 12.88 -5.99
N CYS A 20 -13.28 13.76 -6.78
CA CYS A 20 -13.20 13.61 -8.24
C CYS A 20 -12.36 12.40 -8.72
N ILE A 21 -11.47 11.87 -7.88
CA ILE A 21 -10.63 10.69 -8.20
C ILE A 21 -11.05 9.42 -7.43
N VAL A 22 -12.28 9.36 -6.96
CA VAL A 22 -12.79 8.15 -6.29
C VAL A 22 -12.90 7.02 -7.30
N GLY A 23 -12.38 5.84 -6.92
CA GLY A 23 -12.48 4.61 -7.69
C GLY A 23 -13.01 3.46 -6.84
N THR A 24 -13.27 2.33 -7.49
CA THR A 24 -13.74 1.10 -6.85
C THR A 24 -12.65 0.05 -6.93
N LEU A 25 -12.48 -0.71 -5.85
CA LEU A 25 -11.58 -1.87 -5.81
C LEU A 25 -12.34 -3.13 -6.22
N THR A 26 -11.74 -3.93 -7.10
CA THR A 26 -12.20 -5.28 -7.39
C THR A 26 -11.96 -6.20 -6.20
N ASP A 27 -12.60 -7.37 -6.16
CA ASP A 27 -12.36 -8.33 -5.06
C ASP A 27 -10.94 -8.90 -5.08
N SER A 28 -10.32 -8.99 -6.26
CA SER A 28 -8.89 -9.28 -6.40
C SER A 28 -8.02 -8.19 -5.78
N ASP A 29 -8.32 -6.90 -6.01
CA ASP A 29 -7.55 -5.81 -5.42
C ASP A 29 -7.66 -5.80 -3.89
N LYS A 30 -8.88 -6.02 -3.36
CA LYS A 30 -9.11 -6.13 -1.92
C LYS A 30 -8.31 -7.27 -1.31
N THR A 31 -8.31 -8.43 -1.96
CA THR A 31 -7.57 -9.63 -1.50
C THR A 31 -6.07 -9.37 -1.50
N TYR A 32 -5.54 -8.77 -2.57
CA TYR A 32 -4.15 -8.35 -2.66
C TYR A 32 -3.79 -7.38 -1.51
N LEU A 33 -4.56 -6.31 -1.32
CA LEU A 33 -4.31 -5.33 -0.26
C LEU A 33 -4.32 -5.98 1.13
N ALA A 34 -5.26 -6.88 1.39
CA ALA A 34 -5.34 -7.61 2.65
C ALA A 34 -4.10 -8.49 2.91
N GLN A 35 -3.66 -9.26 1.89
CA GLN A 35 -2.45 -10.07 1.99
C GLN A 35 -1.19 -9.21 2.16
N ASN A 36 -1.11 -8.10 1.43
CA ASN A 36 0.00 -7.17 1.50
C ASN A 36 0.13 -6.56 2.91
N PHE A 37 -0.98 -6.10 3.49
CA PHE A 37 -0.99 -5.58 4.87
C PHE A 37 -0.62 -6.65 5.89
N LEU A 38 -1.18 -7.86 5.79
CA LEU A 38 -0.87 -8.94 6.73
C LEU A 38 0.63 -9.30 6.70
N SER A 39 1.21 -9.39 5.50
CA SER A 39 2.62 -9.70 5.30
C SER A 39 3.50 -8.56 5.83
N PHE A 40 3.12 -7.31 5.54
CA PHE A 40 3.81 -6.12 6.03
C PHE A 40 3.86 -6.07 7.57
N PHE A 41 2.73 -6.25 8.26
CA PHE A 41 2.69 -6.24 9.73
C PHE A 41 3.42 -7.41 10.37
N ARG A 42 3.52 -8.55 9.66
CA ARG A 42 4.31 -9.71 10.08
C ARG A 42 5.80 -9.60 9.73
N ARG A 43 6.21 -8.49 9.09
CA ARG A 43 7.58 -8.29 8.57
C ARG A 43 8.00 -9.37 7.57
N ASP A 44 7.04 -9.99 6.90
CA ASP A 44 7.26 -10.95 5.82
C ASP A 44 7.47 -10.20 4.50
N TYR A 45 8.62 -9.55 4.38
CA TYR A 45 8.95 -8.69 3.23
C TYR A 45 9.05 -9.48 1.93
N LYS A 46 9.41 -10.77 2.00
CA LYS A 46 9.42 -11.64 0.83
C LYS A 46 8.01 -11.80 0.26
N ARG A 47 7.02 -12.09 1.12
CA ARG A 47 5.63 -12.20 0.66
C ARG A 47 5.08 -10.87 0.16
N VAL A 48 5.49 -9.74 0.73
CA VAL A 48 5.16 -8.41 0.21
C VAL A 48 5.68 -8.27 -1.22
N ALA A 49 6.96 -8.60 -1.49
CA ALA A 49 7.56 -8.52 -2.82
C ALA A 49 6.84 -9.41 -3.85
N GLU A 50 6.61 -10.68 -3.50
CA GLU A 50 5.88 -11.64 -4.35
C GLU A 50 4.47 -11.14 -4.67
N SER A 51 3.73 -10.65 -3.66
CA SER A 51 2.35 -10.19 -3.84
C SER A 51 2.25 -9.00 -4.81
N HIS A 52 3.24 -8.11 -4.81
CA HIS A 52 3.29 -6.96 -5.75
C HIS A 52 3.57 -7.41 -7.20
N ILE A 53 4.34 -8.47 -7.40
CA ILE A 53 4.61 -9.03 -8.73
C ILE A 53 3.38 -9.80 -9.22
N GLU A 54 2.78 -10.61 -8.35
CA GLU A 54 1.56 -11.38 -8.64
C GLU A 54 0.38 -10.47 -9.01
N SER A 55 0.23 -9.33 -8.35
CA SER A 55 -0.81 -8.34 -8.63
C SER A 55 -0.56 -7.51 -9.89
N GLY A 56 0.63 -7.62 -10.49
CA GLY A 56 1.05 -6.80 -11.63
C GLY A 56 1.39 -5.35 -11.27
N TRP A 57 1.54 -5.03 -9.99
CA TRP A 57 2.02 -3.71 -9.54
C TRP A 57 3.52 -3.53 -9.80
N ALA A 58 4.27 -4.63 -9.84
CA ALA A 58 5.64 -4.71 -10.32
C ALA A 58 5.72 -5.56 -11.60
N PRO A 59 6.70 -5.30 -12.50
CA PRO A 59 6.95 -6.15 -13.67
C PRO A 59 7.16 -7.64 -13.29
N LYS A 60 6.70 -8.56 -14.14
CA LYS A 60 6.76 -10.01 -13.88
C LYS A 60 8.18 -10.57 -13.77
N ASP A 61 9.14 -9.89 -14.36
CA ASP A 61 10.57 -10.22 -14.37
C ASP A 61 11.35 -9.55 -13.23
N THR A 62 10.66 -8.82 -12.35
CA THR A 62 11.28 -8.23 -11.15
C THR A 62 11.90 -9.32 -10.29
N ARG A 63 13.17 -9.14 -9.93
CA ARG A 63 13.87 -10.02 -9.01
C ARG A 63 13.32 -9.90 -7.59
N VAL A 64 12.70 -10.97 -7.09
CA VAL A 64 12.04 -11.00 -5.77
C VAL A 64 13.01 -10.66 -4.63
N ASP A 65 14.25 -11.16 -4.69
CA ASP A 65 15.26 -10.96 -3.65
C ASP A 65 15.74 -9.50 -3.58
N GLU A 66 15.94 -8.84 -4.73
CA GLU A 66 16.28 -7.42 -4.78
C GLU A 66 15.11 -6.56 -4.28
N PHE A 67 13.89 -6.91 -4.66
CA PHE A 67 12.71 -6.16 -4.25
C PHE A 67 12.41 -6.32 -2.76
N GLU A 68 12.54 -7.53 -2.21
CA GLU A 68 12.46 -7.78 -0.77
C GLU A 68 13.46 -6.90 -0.01
N ALA A 69 14.72 -6.84 -0.46
CA ALA A 69 15.75 -6.04 0.18
C ALA A 69 15.41 -4.54 0.19
N ALA A 70 14.86 -4.03 -0.92
CA ALA A 70 14.40 -2.65 -1.03
C ALA A 70 13.22 -2.36 -0.08
N ILE A 71 12.22 -3.26 -0.03
CA ILE A 71 11.09 -3.14 0.88
C ILE A 71 11.59 -3.12 2.33
N ARG A 72 12.45 -4.07 2.71
CA ARG A 72 13.03 -4.17 4.06
C ARG A 72 13.75 -2.88 4.45
N ALA A 73 14.60 -2.33 3.57
CA ALA A 73 15.37 -1.13 3.86
C ALA A 73 14.48 0.10 4.18
N VAL A 74 13.31 0.19 3.54
CA VAL A 74 12.34 1.28 3.78
C VAL A 74 11.47 1.02 5.01
N CYS A 75 11.12 -0.24 5.27
CA CYS A 75 10.13 -0.59 6.28
C CYS A 75 10.72 -0.81 7.68
N GLU A 76 11.93 -1.36 7.79
CA GLU A 76 12.55 -1.66 9.09
C GLU A 76 12.67 -0.42 10.01
N PRO A 77 12.98 0.80 9.52
CA PRO A 77 13.06 1.98 10.38
C PRO A 77 11.73 2.43 11.01
N ILE A 78 10.60 1.94 10.51
CA ILE A 78 9.26 2.29 11.00
C ILE A 78 8.86 1.38 12.20
N PHE A 79 9.57 0.26 12.38
CA PHE A 79 9.22 -0.87 13.24
C PHE A 79 10.25 -1.13 14.34
#